data_AF-A0A7S2DQ38-F1
#
_entry.id   AF-A0A7S2DQ38-F1
#
_cell.length_a   1.000
_cell.length_b   1.000
_cell.length_c   1.000
_cell.angle_alpha   90.00
_cell.angle_beta   90.00
_cell.angle_gamma   90.00
#
_symmetry.space_group_name_H-M   'P 1'
#
loop_
_entity.id
_entity.type
_entity.pdbx_description
1 polymer ?
#
loop_
_entity_poly.entity_id
_entity_poly.type
_entity_poly.pdbx_seq_one_letter_code
_entity_poly.pdbx_strand_id
1 'polypeptide(L)'
;AGFLSQLPKAHKTYVYHIHDRSPPKLLRQMPKPPPPTIRSGGNDFRSGRFPGGSKFKRDTEPVDDLNEYRVVYMYKDPVEALVSRYGWGHCNHIQGDCGDAEAQWPKLDKYAKKQVDRMRLKDHFNAFHHPEEPREFPIVAINYHRLWDNIPAVLTALGLPASLASTFPPRTETVRNDMTGKSEGNAAHTEETRSGLKRMYAELQTEVLSNPAVLIV
;
A
#
# COMPACT_ATOMS: atom_id res chain seq x y z
N ALA A 1 0.66 -15.20 1.83
CA ALA A 1 0.77 -14.58 0.48
C ALA A 1 -0.54 -13.83 0.20
N GLY A 2 -0.52 -12.77 -0.62
CA GLY A 2 -1.75 -12.05 -1.00
C GLY A 2 -2.55 -12.83 -2.07
N PHE A 3 -3.80 -12.42 -2.32
CA PHE A 3 -4.66 -13.05 -3.35
C PHE A 3 -3.98 -13.13 -4.73
N LEU A 4 -3.46 -12.00 -5.23
CA LEU A 4 -2.74 -11.95 -6.52
C LEU A 4 -1.54 -12.89 -6.55
N SER A 5 -0.91 -13.11 -5.39
CA SER A 5 0.23 -13.99 -5.27
C SER A 5 -0.13 -15.48 -5.37
N GLN A 6 -1.39 -15.83 -5.15
CA GLN A 6 -1.90 -17.20 -5.20
C GLN A 6 -2.54 -17.55 -6.55
N LEU A 7 -2.73 -16.57 -7.43
CA LEU A 7 -3.27 -16.81 -8.77
C LEU A 7 -2.36 -17.74 -9.61
N PRO A 8 -2.94 -18.57 -10.50
CA PRO A 8 -2.22 -19.37 -11.47
C PRO A 8 -1.26 -18.56 -12.35
N LYS A 9 -0.20 -19.21 -12.86
CA LYS A 9 0.79 -18.58 -13.75
C LYS A 9 0.19 -17.95 -15.01
N ALA A 10 -0.93 -18.50 -15.50
CA ALA A 10 -1.66 -17.97 -16.65
C ALA A 10 -2.22 -16.55 -16.42
N HIS A 11 -2.33 -16.11 -15.17
CA HIS A 11 -2.85 -14.78 -14.82
C HIS A 11 -1.80 -13.85 -14.24
N LYS A 12 -0.63 -14.39 -13.85
CA LYS A 12 0.48 -13.58 -13.33
C LYS A 12 1.80 -14.32 -13.35
N THR A 13 2.85 -13.59 -13.66
CA THR A 13 4.22 -14.10 -13.57
C THR A 13 4.79 -13.83 -12.18
N TYR A 14 4.85 -12.55 -11.78
CA TYR A 14 5.46 -12.09 -10.53
C TYR A 14 4.60 -11.03 -9.83
N VAL A 15 4.67 -10.97 -8.50
CA VAL A 15 4.06 -9.90 -7.69
C VAL A 15 5.14 -9.24 -6.85
N TYR A 16 5.36 -7.95 -7.05
CA TYR A 16 6.33 -7.16 -6.29
C TYR A 16 5.60 -6.25 -5.30
N HIS A 17 5.98 -6.31 -4.04
CA HIS A 17 5.50 -5.37 -3.03
C HIS A 17 6.46 -4.17 -2.95
N ILE A 18 5.99 -3.03 -3.44
CA ILE A 18 6.75 -1.79 -3.51
C ILE A 18 6.31 -0.85 -2.39
N HIS A 19 7.29 -0.32 -1.67
CA HIS A 19 7.20 0.67 -0.61
C HIS A 19 8.00 1.89 -1.10
N ASP A 20 7.40 2.65 -2.02
CA ASP A 20 7.97 3.86 -2.61
C ASP A 20 6.88 4.91 -2.67
N ARG A 21 7.14 6.09 -2.11
CA ARG A 21 6.18 7.19 -2.07
C ARG A 21 6.05 7.91 -3.40
N SER A 22 7.05 7.75 -4.27
CA SER A 22 7.20 8.52 -5.50
C SER A 22 7.29 7.56 -6.69
N PRO A 23 6.15 7.07 -7.19
CA PRO A 23 6.13 6.21 -8.37
C PRO A 23 6.73 6.97 -9.56
N PRO A 24 7.57 6.32 -10.38
CA PRO A 24 8.29 6.99 -11.45
C PRO A 24 7.34 7.39 -12.58
N LYS A 25 7.83 8.28 -13.45
CA LYS A 25 7.14 8.65 -14.71
C LYS A 25 7.14 7.50 -15.73
N LEU A 26 8.31 6.86 -15.86
CA LEU A 26 8.56 5.74 -16.75
C LEU A 26 8.72 4.47 -15.91
N LEU A 27 7.96 3.42 -16.24
CA LEU A 27 8.11 2.12 -15.60
C LEU A 27 9.36 1.43 -16.14
N ARG A 28 10.20 0.96 -15.23
CA ARG A 28 11.42 0.21 -15.57
C ARG A 28 11.31 -1.22 -15.07
N GLN A 29 12.01 -2.11 -15.76
CA GLN A 29 11.96 -3.54 -15.50
C GLN A 29 12.39 -3.83 -14.07
N MET A 30 11.57 -4.63 -13.39
CA MET A 30 11.92 -5.17 -12.08
C MET A 30 12.87 -6.36 -12.27
N PRO A 31 13.90 -6.51 -11.43
CA PRO A 31 14.82 -7.63 -11.53
C PRO A 31 14.06 -8.94 -11.37
N LYS A 32 14.41 -9.94 -12.18
CA LYS A 32 13.86 -11.29 -12.01
C LYS A 32 14.10 -11.73 -10.56
N PRO A 33 13.07 -12.23 -9.88
CA PRO A 33 13.23 -12.68 -8.52
C PRO A 33 14.19 -13.86 -8.46
N PRO A 34 14.89 -14.05 -7.32
CA PRO A 34 15.70 -15.25 -7.13
C PRO A 34 14.81 -16.50 -7.24
N PRO A 35 15.37 -17.65 -7.67
CA PRO A 35 14.64 -18.91 -7.73
C PRO A 35 13.97 -19.20 -6.39
N PRO A 36 12.72 -19.69 -6.37
CA PRO A 36 12.05 -20.02 -5.12
C PRO A 36 12.87 -21.06 -4.38
N THR A 37 13.34 -20.72 -3.18
CA THR A 37 13.87 -21.72 -2.25
C THR A 37 12.70 -22.46 -1.62
N ILE A 38 12.92 -23.70 -1.15
CA ILE A 38 11.89 -24.56 -0.52
C ILE A 38 11.14 -23.84 0.63
N ARG A 39 11.71 -22.77 1.21
CA ARG A 39 11.13 -21.99 2.32
C ARG A 39 10.46 -20.67 1.90
N SER A 40 10.58 -20.23 0.64
CA SER A 40 9.91 -19.03 0.14
C SER A 40 8.66 -19.42 -0.63
N GLY A 41 7.52 -19.47 0.05
CA GLY A 41 6.22 -19.84 -0.51
C GLY A 41 5.70 -18.88 -1.58
N GLY A 42 6.24 -18.97 -2.80
CA GLY A 42 5.62 -18.48 -4.04
C GLY A 42 6.23 -17.22 -4.67
N ASN A 43 5.65 -16.82 -5.81
CA ASN A 43 5.98 -15.63 -6.61
C ASN A 43 5.48 -14.31 -5.94
N ASP A 44 5.62 -14.20 -4.61
CA ASP A 44 5.24 -13.05 -3.77
C ASP A 44 6.51 -12.42 -3.19
N PHE A 45 6.99 -11.34 -3.82
CA PHE A 45 8.26 -10.72 -3.48
C PHE A 45 8.05 -9.52 -2.58
N ARG A 46 8.23 -9.75 -1.28
CA ARG A 46 8.17 -8.73 -0.22
C ARG A 46 9.56 -8.27 0.18
N SER A 47 9.62 -7.03 0.67
CA SER A 47 10.72 -6.40 1.41
C SER A 47 11.92 -7.33 1.71
N GLY A 48 13.09 -6.98 1.17
CA GLY A 48 14.38 -7.66 1.44
C GLY A 48 14.65 -8.93 0.63
N ARG A 49 13.73 -9.37 -0.24
CA ARG A 49 13.85 -10.63 -0.98
C ARG A 49 14.12 -10.50 -2.48
N PHE A 50 14.36 -9.29 -3.00
CA PHE A 50 14.78 -9.09 -4.39
C PHE A 50 15.83 -7.96 -4.52
N PRO A 51 16.75 -8.05 -5.52
CA PRO A 51 17.88 -7.12 -5.67
C PRO A 51 17.45 -5.64 -5.71
N GLY A 52 18.12 -4.81 -4.90
CA GLY A 52 17.89 -3.37 -4.79
C GLY A 52 16.58 -2.94 -4.09
N GLY A 53 15.95 -3.83 -3.31
CA GLY A 53 14.95 -3.45 -2.31
C GLY A 53 13.55 -3.13 -2.83
N SER A 54 12.65 -2.77 -1.91
CA SER A 54 11.22 -2.55 -2.16
C SER A 54 10.88 -1.19 -2.78
N LYS A 55 11.71 -0.67 -3.70
CA LYS A 55 11.45 0.61 -4.39
C LYS A 55 11.33 0.40 -5.90
N PHE A 56 10.69 1.34 -6.59
CA PHE A 56 10.71 1.34 -8.05
C PHE A 56 12.14 1.51 -8.54
N LYS A 57 12.49 0.81 -9.61
CA LYS A 57 13.80 0.96 -10.25
C LYS A 57 13.86 2.23 -11.07
N ARG A 58 15.03 2.87 -11.03
CA ARG A 58 15.30 4.12 -11.78
C ARG A 58 16.46 3.95 -12.77
N ASP A 59 17.20 2.86 -12.64
CA ASP A 59 18.47 2.55 -13.28
C ASP A 59 18.45 1.27 -14.12
N THR A 60 17.29 0.61 -14.25
CA THR A 60 17.10 -0.57 -15.12
C THR A 60 16.46 -0.20 -16.45
N GLU A 61 16.44 -1.11 -17.41
CA GLU A 61 15.81 -0.87 -18.72
C GLU A 61 14.32 -0.48 -18.58
N PRO A 62 13.81 0.41 -19.46
CA PRO A 62 12.37 0.63 -19.60
C PRO A 62 11.60 -0.67 -19.84
N VAL A 63 10.34 -0.70 -19.42
CA VAL A 63 9.43 -1.78 -19.81
C VAL A 63 8.96 -1.53 -21.24
N ASP A 64 9.20 -2.48 -22.14
CA ASP A 64 8.81 -2.36 -23.55
C ASP A 64 7.31 -2.58 -23.78
N ASP A 65 6.70 -3.54 -23.07
CA ASP A 65 5.25 -3.80 -23.13
C ASP A 65 4.57 -3.54 -21.78
N LEU A 66 4.00 -2.34 -21.66
CA LEU A 66 3.26 -1.93 -20.48
C LEU A 66 1.96 -2.73 -20.27
N ASN A 67 1.44 -3.42 -21.29
CA ASN A 67 0.25 -4.25 -21.15
C ASN A 67 0.50 -5.51 -20.33
N GLU A 68 1.77 -5.93 -20.18
CA GLU A 68 2.15 -7.05 -19.31
C GLU A 68 2.25 -6.65 -17.83
N TYR A 69 2.19 -5.35 -17.52
CA TYR A 69 2.36 -4.84 -16.16
C TYR A 69 1.07 -4.24 -15.62
N ARG A 70 0.84 -4.46 -14.32
CA ARG A 70 -0.19 -3.76 -13.56
C ARG A 70 0.44 -3.17 -12.31
N VAL A 71 0.41 -1.85 -12.21
CA VAL A 71 0.79 -1.15 -10.98
C VAL A 71 -0.47 -0.93 -10.17
N VAL A 72 -0.49 -1.47 -8.96
CA VAL A 72 -1.66 -1.46 -8.07
C VAL A 72 -1.35 -0.63 -6.85
N TYR A 73 -2.18 0.37 -6.58
CA TYR A 73 -2.13 1.16 -5.35
C TYR A 73 -3.41 0.94 -4.56
N MET A 74 -3.33 0.23 -3.44
CA MET A 74 -4.48 0.00 -2.57
C MET A 74 -4.39 0.94 -1.37
N TYR A 75 -5.46 1.69 -1.11
CA TYR A 75 -5.53 2.66 -0.02
C TYR A 75 -6.74 2.39 0.87
N LYS A 76 -6.61 2.81 2.14
CA LYS A 76 -7.63 2.71 3.19
C LYS A 76 -7.72 4.06 3.90
N ASP A 77 -8.75 4.22 4.71
CA ASP A 77 -8.91 5.35 5.64
C ASP A 77 -7.58 5.54 6.40
N PRO A 78 -6.97 6.75 6.33
CA PRO A 78 -5.68 7.01 6.96
C PRO A 78 -5.71 6.78 8.48
N VAL A 79 -6.85 6.98 9.15
CA VAL A 79 -6.99 6.73 10.59
C VAL A 79 -6.89 5.24 10.87
N GLU A 80 -7.66 4.40 10.17
CA GLU A 80 -7.61 2.95 10.33
C GLU A 80 -6.26 2.37 9.89
N ALA A 81 -5.64 2.93 8.86
CA ALA A 81 -4.31 2.53 8.41
C ALA A 81 -3.26 2.76 9.50
N LEU A 82 -3.26 3.93 10.15
CA LEU A 82 -2.30 4.24 11.23
C LEU A 82 -2.58 3.44 12.50
N VAL A 83 -3.84 3.27 12.88
CA VAL A 83 -4.18 2.42 14.03
C VAL A 83 -3.76 0.97 13.78
N SER A 84 -3.89 0.49 12.54
CA SER A 84 -3.44 -0.86 12.16
C SER A 84 -1.92 -0.97 12.02
N ARG A 85 -1.22 0.09 11.65
CA ARG A 85 0.23 0.05 11.46
C ARG A 85 0.83 1.43 11.64
N TYR A 86 1.47 1.62 12.79
CA TYR A 86 2.20 2.83 13.11
C TYR A 86 3.53 2.47 13.76
N GLY A 87 4.57 3.25 13.46
CA GLY A 87 5.91 3.05 14.02
C GLY A 87 6.99 3.61 13.11
N TRP A 88 8.17 3.80 13.68
CA TRP A 88 9.31 4.41 12.99
C TRP A 88 9.69 3.62 11.74
N GLY A 89 9.79 2.30 11.85
CA GLY A 89 10.10 1.44 10.72
C GLY A 89 9.08 1.56 9.59
N HIS A 90 7.78 1.67 9.90
CA HIS A 90 6.77 1.89 8.87
C HIS A 90 6.93 3.25 8.20
N CYS A 91 7.13 4.32 8.99
CA CYS A 91 7.39 5.67 8.49
C CYS A 91 8.59 5.70 7.53
N ASN A 92 9.70 5.08 7.91
CA ASN A 92 10.90 5.03 7.07
C ASN A 92 10.65 4.25 5.76
N HIS A 93 9.95 3.11 5.83
CA HIS A 93 9.61 2.34 4.62
C HIS A 93 8.76 3.13 3.62
N ILE A 94 7.85 3.99 4.09
CA ILE A 94 7.04 4.85 3.22
C ILE A 94 7.68 6.21 2.95
N GLN A 95 8.95 6.40 3.35
CA GLN A 95 9.72 7.63 3.15
C GLN A 95 9.04 8.88 3.73
N GLY A 96 8.48 8.73 4.94
CA GLY A 96 8.03 9.85 5.76
C GLY A 96 9.19 10.52 6.51
N ASP A 97 8.86 11.55 7.28
CA ASP A 97 9.79 12.35 8.08
C ASP A 97 10.02 11.68 9.45
N CYS A 98 10.59 10.47 9.44
CA CYS A 98 10.73 9.60 10.61
C CYS A 98 11.71 10.13 11.68
N GLY A 99 12.56 11.08 11.32
CA GLY A 99 13.70 11.50 12.16
C GLY A 99 14.78 10.41 12.22
N ASP A 100 15.86 10.72 12.92
CA ASP A 100 17.11 9.95 12.82
C ASP A 100 17.12 8.64 13.62
N ALA A 101 16.26 8.53 14.64
CA ALA A 101 16.27 7.38 15.56
C ALA A 101 14.87 6.92 15.95
N GLU A 102 14.67 5.59 15.95
CA GLU A 102 13.41 4.95 16.38
C GLU A 102 13.03 5.29 17.81
N ALA A 103 14.01 5.40 18.72
CA ALA A 103 13.77 5.77 20.12
C ALA A 103 13.14 7.18 20.28
N GLN A 104 13.25 8.05 19.27
CA GLN A 104 12.65 9.38 19.28
C GLN A 104 11.28 9.42 18.59
N TRP A 105 10.83 8.30 18.01
CA TRP A 105 9.55 8.25 17.34
C TRP A 105 8.42 8.33 18.37
N PRO A 106 7.49 9.29 18.22
CA PRO A 106 6.44 9.46 19.21
C PRO A 106 5.47 8.28 19.16
N LYS A 107 4.91 7.91 20.32
CA LYS A 107 3.72 7.05 20.39
C LYS A 107 2.55 7.67 19.62
N LEU A 108 1.61 6.85 19.16
CA LEU A 108 0.51 7.28 18.28
C LEU A 108 -0.37 8.37 18.91
N ASP A 109 -0.63 8.31 20.20
CA ASP A 109 -1.39 9.32 20.95
C ASP A 109 -0.68 10.70 20.94
N LYS A 110 0.63 10.71 21.19
CA LYS A 110 1.46 11.93 21.13
C LYS A 110 1.58 12.45 19.70
N TYR A 111 1.68 11.56 18.72
CA TYR A 111 1.67 11.90 17.30
C TYR A 111 0.36 12.57 16.90
N ALA A 112 -0.77 11.95 17.24
CA ALA A 112 -2.10 12.50 17.02
C ALA A 112 -2.25 13.88 17.69
N LYS A 113 -1.71 14.11 18.88
CA LYS A 113 -1.76 15.43 19.55
C LYS A 113 -0.93 16.51 18.84
N LYS A 114 0.19 16.15 18.21
CA LYS A 114 1.06 17.11 17.52
C LYS A 114 0.45 17.68 16.24
N GLN A 115 -0.51 16.98 15.62
CA GLN A 115 -1.19 17.43 14.39
C GLN A 115 -0.20 17.74 13.24
N VAL A 116 0.89 16.98 13.13
CA VAL A 116 1.87 17.09 12.04
C VAL A 116 1.98 15.74 11.33
N ASP A 117 1.69 15.71 10.03
CA ASP A 117 1.77 14.51 9.19
C ASP A 117 3.23 14.13 8.86
N ARG A 118 3.95 13.58 9.84
CA ARG A 118 5.30 13.05 9.59
C ARG A 118 5.29 11.77 8.75
N MET A 119 4.14 11.09 8.65
CA MET A 119 4.00 9.91 7.79
C MET A 119 3.90 10.28 6.31
N ARG A 120 3.59 11.55 6.01
CA ARG A 120 3.39 12.09 4.65
C ARG A 120 2.35 11.28 3.88
N LEU A 121 1.27 10.88 4.56
CA LEU A 121 0.22 10.05 3.95
C LEU A 121 -0.51 10.80 2.83
N LYS A 122 -0.74 12.10 3.00
CA LYS A 122 -1.39 12.91 1.95
C LYS A 122 -0.51 13.01 0.71
N ASP A 123 0.78 13.29 0.88
CA ASP A 123 1.74 13.33 -0.23
C ASP A 123 1.83 11.98 -0.95
N HIS A 124 1.85 10.89 -0.18
CA HIS A 124 1.88 9.54 -0.74
C HIS A 124 0.60 9.27 -1.55
N PHE A 125 -0.57 9.56 -0.99
CA PHE A 125 -1.85 9.40 -1.68
C PHE A 125 -1.90 10.20 -2.99
N ASN A 126 -1.54 11.49 -2.92
CA ASN A 126 -1.52 12.39 -4.08
C ASN A 126 -0.55 11.91 -5.15
N ALA A 127 0.62 11.40 -4.78
CA ALA A 127 1.57 10.87 -5.76
C ALA A 127 0.94 9.76 -6.61
N PHE A 128 0.04 8.93 -6.07
CA PHE A 128 -0.60 7.85 -6.82
C PHE A 128 -1.95 8.22 -7.45
N HIS A 129 -2.65 9.24 -6.93
CA HIS A 129 -3.98 9.66 -7.44
C HIS A 129 -3.95 10.89 -8.33
N HIS A 130 -3.06 11.83 -8.04
CA HIS A 130 -2.99 13.14 -8.67
C HIS A 130 -1.54 13.44 -9.04
N PRO A 131 -0.96 12.67 -9.99
CA PRO A 131 0.39 12.94 -10.45
C PRO A 131 0.54 14.38 -10.92
N GLU A 132 1.61 15.05 -10.49
CA GLU A 132 2.00 16.36 -11.02
C GLU A 132 2.37 16.27 -12.52
N GLU A 133 2.92 15.13 -12.94
CA GLU A 133 3.26 14.84 -14.33
C GLU A 133 2.59 13.54 -14.82
N PRO A 134 2.03 13.52 -16.05
CA PRO A 134 1.51 12.30 -16.64
C PRO A 134 2.54 11.16 -16.65
N ARG A 135 2.11 9.97 -16.26
CA ARG A 135 2.90 8.74 -16.33
C ARG A 135 2.69 8.05 -17.66
N GLU A 136 3.67 7.24 -18.05
CA GLU A 136 3.58 6.43 -19.26
C GLU A 136 2.77 5.13 -19.03
N PHE A 137 2.43 4.81 -17.78
CA PHE A 137 1.69 3.61 -17.40
C PHE A 137 0.54 3.92 -16.45
N PRO A 138 -0.58 3.18 -16.56
CA PRO A 138 -1.72 3.37 -15.66
C PRO A 138 -1.44 2.78 -14.27
N ILE A 139 -1.96 3.44 -13.25
CA ILE A 139 -2.05 2.92 -11.89
C ILE A 139 -3.49 2.52 -11.60
N VAL A 140 -3.70 1.27 -11.22
CA VAL A 140 -4.98 0.78 -10.72
C VAL A 140 -5.06 1.13 -9.23
N ALA A 141 -5.72 2.24 -8.92
CA ALA A 141 -5.94 2.69 -7.55
C ALA A 141 -7.21 2.05 -6.99
N ILE A 142 -7.08 1.21 -5.95
CA ILE A 142 -8.16 0.42 -5.35
C ILE A 142 -8.53 0.99 -3.98
N ASN A 143 -9.79 1.39 -3.85
CA ASN A 143 -10.37 1.78 -2.58
C ASN A 143 -10.73 0.53 -1.75
N TYR A 144 -9.95 0.25 -0.71
CA TYR A 144 -10.16 -0.90 0.18
C TYR A 144 -11.60 -0.98 0.71
N HIS A 145 -12.23 0.15 1.01
CA HIS A 145 -13.55 0.20 1.65
C HIS A 145 -14.68 -0.26 0.75
N ARG A 146 -14.48 -0.20 -0.57
CA ARG A 146 -15.48 -0.57 -1.57
C ARG A 146 -15.10 -1.85 -2.34
N LEU A 147 -13.89 -2.37 -2.11
CA LEU A 147 -13.32 -3.52 -2.82
C LEU A 147 -14.25 -4.73 -2.84
N TRP A 148 -14.74 -5.16 -1.68
CA TRP A 148 -15.50 -6.42 -1.57
C TRP A 148 -16.86 -6.38 -2.24
N ASP A 149 -17.50 -5.21 -2.29
CA ASP A 149 -18.78 -5.04 -2.96
C ASP A 149 -18.61 -4.84 -4.48
N ASN A 150 -17.36 -4.72 -4.96
CA ASN A 150 -17.03 -4.37 -6.34
C ASN A 150 -15.94 -5.30 -6.93
N ILE A 151 -15.83 -6.54 -6.43
CA ILE A 151 -14.80 -7.50 -6.86
C ILE A 151 -14.75 -7.67 -8.39
N PRO A 152 -15.87 -7.82 -9.14
CA PRO A 152 -15.80 -7.95 -10.59
C PRO A 152 -15.14 -6.76 -11.28
N ALA A 153 -15.47 -5.53 -10.89
CA ALA A 153 -14.88 -4.32 -11.45
C ALA A 153 -13.39 -4.22 -11.15
N VAL A 154 -12.98 -4.61 -9.95
CA VAL A 154 -11.57 -4.67 -9.54
C VAL A 154 -10.80 -5.69 -10.39
N LEU A 155 -11.34 -6.88 -10.60
CA LEU A 155 -10.71 -7.89 -11.46
C LEU A 155 -10.56 -7.39 -12.90
N THR A 156 -11.60 -6.78 -13.47
CA THR A 156 -11.54 -6.19 -14.82
C THR A 156 -10.44 -5.14 -14.93
N ALA A 157 -10.34 -4.22 -13.96
CA ALA A 157 -9.30 -3.20 -13.95
C ALA A 157 -7.87 -3.77 -13.83
N LEU A 158 -7.73 -4.90 -13.14
CA LEU A 158 -6.48 -5.65 -13.05
C LEU A 158 -6.18 -6.47 -14.33
N GLY A 159 -7.05 -6.44 -15.34
CA GLY A 159 -6.92 -7.29 -16.53
C GLY A 159 -7.18 -8.78 -16.26
N LEU A 160 -7.89 -9.09 -15.17
CA LEU A 160 -8.20 -10.44 -14.75
C LEU A 160 -9.63 -10.84 -15.15
N PRO A 161 -9.87 -12.11 -15.46
CA PRO A 161 -11.21 -12.57 -15.80
C PRO A 161 -12.14 -12.49 -14.58
N ALA A 162 -13.36 -11.98 -14.81
CA ALA A 162 -14.37 -11.83 -13.77
C ALA A 162 -14.78 -13.15 -13.10
N SER A 163 -14.57 -14.29 -13.78
CA SER A 163 -14.80 -15.63 -13.21
C SER A 163 -13.94 -15.94 -11.98
N LEU A 164 -12.85 -15.20 -11.75
CA LEU A 164 -12.03 -15.32 -10.54
C LEU A 164 -12.70 -14.70 -9.30
N ALA A 165 -13.82 -13.99 -9.44
CA ALA A 165 -14.49 -13.33 -8.32
C ALA A 165 -14.86 -14.31 -7.19
N SER A 166 -15.25 -15.54 -7.52
CA SER A 166 -15.59 -16.59 -6.55
C SER A 166 -14.38 -17.11 -5.75
N THR A 167 -13.16 -16.84 -6.23
CA THR A 167 -11.90 -17.22 -5.56
C THR A 167 -11.31 -16.08 -4.73
N PHE A 168 -11.93 -14.90 -4.77
CA PHE A 168 -11.49 -13.74 -3.99
C PHE A 168 -11.64 -14.05 -2.50
N PRO A 169 -10.66 -13.69 -1.65
CA PRO A 169 -10.73 -14.00 -0.23
C PRO A 169 -11.91 -13.28 0.44
N PRO A 170 -12.57 -13.92 1.43
CA PRO A 170 -13.60 -13.25 2.19
C PRO A 170 -13.03 -12.02 2.90
N ARG A 171 -13.89 -11.03 3.14
CA ARG A 171 -13.50 -9.84 3.89
C ARG A 171 -13.08 -10.24 5.29
N THR A 172 -11.81 -10.03 5.59
CA THR A 172 -11.27 -10.20 6.94
C THR A 172 -10.83 -8.83 7.40
N GLU A 173 -11.62 -8.19 8.27
CA GLU A 173 -11.13 -7.03 9.00
C GLU A 173 -10.14 -7.54 10.03
N THR A 174 -8.87 -7.61 9.65
CA THR A 174 -7.82 -7.79 10.62
C THR A 174 -7.67 -6.45 11.32
N VAL A 175 -8.36 -6.25 12.44
CA VAL A 175 -7.87 -5.33 13.47
C VAL A 175 -6.59 -5.97 13.97
N ARG A 176 -5.49 -5.69 13.27
CA ARG A 176 -4.18 -6.09 13.73
C ARG A 176 -3.93 -5.31 15.01
N ASN A 177 -4.15 -5.97 16.14
CA ASN A 177 -3.48 -5.66 17.39
C ASN A 177 -2.01 -6.15 17.29
N ASP A 178 -1.33 -5.91 16.15
CA ASP A 178 0.00 -6.44 15.91
C ASP A 178 1.03 -5.66 16.72
N MET A 179 1.26 -6.17 17.92
CA MET A 179 2.30 -5.72 18.87
C MET A 179 2.17 -4.31 19.42
N THR A 180 1.57 -3.34 18.72
CA THR A 180 1.21 -2.01 19.26
C THR A 180 0.34 -2.14 20.51
N GLY A 181 -0.70 -2.99 20.47
CA GLY A 181 -1.52 -3.27 21.66
C GLY A 181 -0.79 -3.98 22.82
N LYS A 182 0.29 -4.73 22.55
CA LYS A 182 1.04 -5.48 23.58
C LYS A 182 2.20 -4.67 24.19
N SER A 183 2.82 -3.74 23.44
CA SER A 183 3.94 -2.91 23.92
C SER A 183 3.56 -1.44 24.21
N GLU A 184 2.51 -0.90 23.59
CA GLU A 184 2.17 0.53 23.67
C GLU A 184 1.02 0.85 24.63
N GLY A 185 0.30 -0.16 25.11
CA GLY A 185 -0.89 -0.02 25.94
C GLY A 185 -2.12 0.44 25.14
N ASN A 186 -3.31 0.30 25.73
CA ASN A 186 -4.61 0.58 25.11
C ASN A 186 -4.82 2.03 24.60
N ALA A 187 -3.86 2.93 24.84
CA ALA A 187 -3.93 4.36 24.49
C ALA A 187 -3.95 4.63 22.97
N ALA A 188 -3.31 3.77 22.16
CA ALA A 188 -3.29 3.92 20.70
C ALA A 188 -4.69 3.75 20.05
N HIS A 189 -5.62 3.10 20.75
CA HIS A 189 -6.96 2.81 20.25
C HIS A 189 -8.06 3.66 20.89
N THR A 190 -7.71 4.67 21.72
CA THR A 190 -8.69 5.53 22.37
C THR A 190 -9.42 6.42 21.37
N GLU A 191 -10.65 6.82 21.72
CA GLU A 191 -11.40 7.77 20.91
C GLU A 191 -10.69 9.13 20.82
N GLU A 192 -9.93 9.52 21.85
CA GLU A 192 -9.11 10.74 21.83
C GLU A 192 -8.04 10.68 20.73
N THR A 193 -7.27 9.57 20.68
CA THR A 193 -6.24 9.36 19.66
C THR A 193 -6.87 9.32 18.26
N ARG A 194 -7.94 8.54 18.08
CA ARG A 194 -8.69 8.46 16.81
C ARG A 194 -9.23 9.82 16.37
N SER A 195 -9.80 10.60 17.30
CA SER A 195 -10.28 11.96 17.03
C SER A 195 -9.15 12.91 16.63
N GLY A 196 -7.98 12.79 17.26
CA GLY A 196 -6.79 13.53 16.84
C GLY A 196 -6.36 13.20 15.41
N LEU A 197 -6.32 11.91 15.06
CA LEU A 197 -5.99 11.47 13.71
C LEU A 197 -7.05 11.92 12.69
N LYS A 198 -8.34 11.80 13.02
CA LYS A 198 -9.45 12.29 12.18
C LYS A 198 -9.30 13.78 11.88
N ARG A 199 -8.95 14.61 12.86
CA ARG A 199 -8.69 16.05 12.62
C ARG A 199 -7.51 16.27 11.68
N MET A 200 -6.40 15.58 11.92
CA MET A 200 -5.17 15.75 11.13
C MET A 200 -5.35 15.31 9.67
N TYR A 201 -6.13 14.25 9.43
CA TYR A 201 -6.36 13.69 8.10
C TYR A 201 -7.78 13.91 7.56
N ALA A 202 -8.51 14.91 8.06
CA ALA A 202 -9.93 15.11 7.71
C ALA A 202 -10.15 15.18 6.19
N GLU A 203 -9.37 16.03 5.52
CA GLU A 203 -9.44 16.19 4.06
C GLU A 203 -9.14 14.88 3.31
N LEU A 204 -8.03 14.24 3.66
CA LEU A 204 -7.60 12.98 3.03
C LEU A 204 -8.62 11.86 3.28
N GLN A 205 -9.21 11.79 4.48
CA GLN A 205 -10.23 10.82 4.83
C GLN A 205 -11.49 11.03 3.99
N THR A 206 -11.96 12.28 3.86
CA THR A 206 -13.10 12.62 3.01
C THR A 206 -12.86 12.17 1.57
N GLU A 207 -11.69 12.49 1.02
CA GLU A 207 -11.32 12.13 -0.35
C GLU A 207 -11.29 10.60 -0.54
N VAL A 208 -10.54 9.88 0.30
CA VAL A 208 -10.43 8.41 0.28
C VAL A 208 -11.81 7.73 0.34
N LEU A 209 -12.71 8.21 1.20
CA LEU A 209 -14.04 7.61 1.36
C LEU A 209 -14.99 7.95 0.20
N SER A 210 -14.81 9.11 -0.42
CA SER A 210 -15.62 9.56 -1.56
C SER A 210 -15.28 8.83 -2.86
N ASN A 211 -14.02 8.40 -3.03
CA ASN A 211 -13.53 7.78 -4.25
C ASN A 211 -14.28 6.47 -4.61
N PRO A 212 -14.41 6.14 -5.92
CA PRO A 212 -15.00 4.89 -6.37
C PRO A 212 -14.17 3.67 -5.92
N ALA A 213 -14.69 2.46 -6.15
CA ALA A 213 -13.96 1.23 -5.83
C ALA A 213 -12.63 1.11 -6.58
N VAL A 214 -12.61 1.61 -7.82
CA VAL A 214 -11.43 1.62 -8.69
C VAL A 214 -11.34 2.97 -9.38
N LEU A 215 -10.12 3.51 -9.43
CA LEU A 215 -9.73 4.62 -10.28
C LEU A 215 -8.52 4.18 -11.11
N ILE A 216 -8.52 4.50 -12.40
CA ILE A 216 -7.35 4.34 -13.27
C ILE A 216 -6.73 5.72 -13.41
N VAL A 217 -5.48 5.86 -12.94
CA VAL A 217 -4.73 7.12 -12.87
C VAL A 217 -3.57 7.08 -13.85
#